data_AF-A0A7S0AJ76-F1
#
_entry.id   AF-A0A7S0AJ76-F1
#
_cell.length_a   1.000
_cell.length_b   1.000
_cell.length_c   1.000
_cell.angle_alpha   90.00
_cell.angle_beta   90.00
_cell.angle_gamma   90.00
#
_symmetry.space_group_name_H-M   'P 1'
#
loop_
_entity.id
_entity.type
_entity.pdbx_description
1 polymer ?
#
loop_
_entity_poly.entity_id
_entity_poly.type
_entity_poly.pdbx_seq_one_letter_code
_entity_poly.pdbx_strand_id
1 'polypeptide(L)'
;EKMAQLLKEQPLDSALHTQALAAMQRLSLRRTLQDRIIELGIVEWVVGVLGWQGEAIHGAPSEFSLEFGSALLMNLALRTAGKRKCADLDVLSVAFSLVEHWNPQIRTHINGTLYSLLALPSFRASARRAGLEGVLRALYGQSKRAGDDISARQVEYLLDKLDPEAEDEREADPGAESGEDDEDDDENFLEEEELAGLLLGDRSGHSAEEDLRGFLATPAVAEAQGREFRAFLA
;
A
#
# COMPACT_ATOMS: atom_id res chain seq x y z
N GLU A 1 3.06 18.06 -4.21
CA GLU A 1 4.51 18.37 -4.36
C GLU A 1 5.19 18.60 -3.02
N LYS A 2 4.89 19.70 -2.31
CA LYS A 2 5.55 20.03 -1.03
C LYS A 2 5.43 18.93 0.05
N MET A 3 4.30 18.23 0.12
CA MET A 3 4.14 17.06 1.01
C MET A 3 5.06 15.89 0.62
N ALA A 4 5.22 15.62 -0.69
CA ALA A 4 6.10 14.57 -1.18
C ALA A 4 7.58 14.91 -0.91
N GLN A 5 7.94 16.19 -1.01
CA GLN A 5 9.26 16.67 -0.64
C GLN A 5 9.52 16.48 0.87
N LEU A 6 8.58 16.90 1.73
CA LEU A 6 8.70 16.67 3.17
C LEU A 6 8.87 15.19 3.50
N LEU A 7 8.08 14.33 2.88
CA LEU A 7 8.16 12.88 3.10
C LEU A 7 9.55 12.32 2.78
N LYS A 8 10.20 12.84 1.72
CA LYS A 8 11.52 12.41 1.25
C LYS A 8 12.69 12.99 2.06
N GLU A 9 12.55 14.23 2.54
CA GLU A 9 13.64 14.98 3.18
C GLU A 9 13.63 14.91 4.70
N GLN A 10 12.46 14.72 5.32
CA GLN A 10 12.38 14.67 6.78
C GLN A 10 12.96 13.34 7.30
N PRO A 11 13.64 13.37 8.47
CA PRO A 11 14.09 12.14 9.10
C PRO A 11 12.92 11.18 9.29
N LEU A 12 13.14 9.91 8.93
CA LEU A 12 12.20 8.82 9.14
C LEU A 12 11.70 8.86 10.59
N ASP A 13 10.39 8.66 10.77
CA ASP A 13 9.70 8.66 12.07
C ASP A 13 9.71 9.98 12.86
N SER A 14 10.22 11.08 12.29
CA SER A 14 10.00 12.41 12.88
C SER A 14 8.50 12.77 12.89
N ALA A 15 8.10 13.69 13.76
CA ALA A 15 6.71 14.13 13.86
C ALA A 15 6.16 14.66 12.52
N LEU A 16 6.98 15.42 11.78
CA LEU A 16 6.59 15.95 10.48
C LEU A 16 6.54 14.85 9.41
N HIS A 17 7.50 13.91 9.41
CA HIS A 17 7.49 12.75 8.52
C HIS A 17 6.22 11.90 8.71
N THR A 18 5.91 11.52 9.95
CA THR A 18 4.74 10.67 10.27
C THR A 18 3.42 11.34 9.91
N GLN A 19 3.29 12.66 10.16
CA GLN A 19 2.12 13.43 9.73
C GLN A 19 2.01 13.52 8.20
N ALA A 20 3.12 13.77 7.51
CA ALA A 20 3.16 13.81 6.05
C ALA A 20 2.82 12.44 5.44
N LEU A 21 3.32 11.34 6.02
CA LEU A 21 3.04 9.98 5.58
C LEU A 21 1.55 9.64 5.74
N ALA A 22 0.97 9.93 6.90
CA ALA A 22 -0.45 9.68 7.13
C ALA A 22 -1.36 10.54 6.24
N ALA A 23 -0.97 11.78 5.96
CA ALA A 23 -1.68 12.63 5.00
C ALA A 23 -1.54 12.10 3.57
N MET A 24 -0.33 11.69 3.16
CA MET A 24 -0.06 11.13 1.83
C MET A 24 -0.86 9.85 1.60
N GLN A 25 -0.89 8.95 2.58
CA GLN A 25 -1.68 7.73 2.54
C GLN A 25 -3.17 8.04 2.35
N ARG A 26 -3.74 8.97 3.11
CA ARG A 26 -5.15 9.37 2.93
C ARG A 26 -5.44 9.98 1.56
N LEU A 27 -4.54 10.84 1.07
CA LEU A 27 -4.68 11.43 -0.26
C LEU A 27 -4.60 10.36 -1.36
N SER A 28 -3.80 9.31 -1.15
CA SER A 28 -3.68 8.18 -2.07
C SER A 28 -4.92 7.30 -2.16
N LEU A 29 -5.98 7.54 -1.37
CA LEU A 29 -7.27 6.88 -1.59
C LEU A 29 -8.02 7.47 -2.79
N ARG A 30 -7.72 8.72 -3.15
CA ARG A 30 -8.39 9.42 -4.25
C ARG A 30 -7.64 9.18 -5.57
N ARG A 31 -8.31 8.56 -6.54
CA ARG A 31 -7.75 8.23 -7.87
C ARG A 31 -7.01 9.40 -8.54
N THR A 32 -7.61 10.58 -8.58
CA THR A 32 -7.01 11.78 -9.20
C THR A 32 -5.71 12.22 -8.54
N LEU A 33 -5.50 11.88 -7.26
CA LEU A 33 -4.28 12.19 -6.53
C LEU A 33 -3.25 11.06 -6.61
N GLN A 34 -3.68 9.80 -6.74
CA GLN A 34 -2.78 8.65 -6.90
C GLN A 34 -1.80 8.85 -8.06
N ASP A 35 -2.31 9.23 -9.24
CA ASP A 35 -1.48 9.43 -10.43
C ASP A 35 -0.41 10.52 -10.18
N ARG A 36 -0.81 11.63 -9.56
CA ARG A 36 0.14 12.69 -9.19
C ARG A 36 1.15 12.24 -8.15
N ILE A 37 0.76 11.40 -7.19
CA ILE A 37 1.64 10.84 -6.16
C ILE A 37 2.67 9.90 -6.80
N ILE A 38 2.27 9.09 -7.79
CA ILE A 38 3.14 8.21 -8.57
C ILE A 38 4.16 9.01 -9.38
N GLU A 39 3.72 10.06 -10.07
CA GLU A 39 4.60 10.97 -10.82
C GLU A 39 5.66 11.63 -9.92
N LEU A 40 5.29 11.97 -8.69
CA LEU A 40 6.21 12.56 -7.70
C LEU A 40 7.24 11.56 -7.15
N GLY A 41 7.24 10.31 -7.64
CA GLY A 41 8.20 9.29 -7.30
C GLY A 41 8.04 8.76 -5.87
N ILE A 42 6.79 8.62 -5.42
CA ILE A 42 6.48 8.14 -4.07
C ILE A 42 6.47 6.61 -3.99
N VAL A 43 6.29 5.91 -5.11
CA VAL A 43 6.42 4.45 -5.18
C VAL A 43 7.85 4.03 -4.82
N GLU A 44 8.84 4.64 -5.46
CA GLU A 44 10.26 4.42 -5.23
C GLU A 44 10.63 4.71 -3.77
N TRP A 45 10.10 5.81 -3.23
CA TRP A 45 10.32 6.19 -1.84
C TRP A 45 9.71 5.18 -0.85
N VAL A 46 8.46 4.78 -1.04
CA VAL A 46 7.78 3.89 -0.07
C VAL A 46 8.34 2.48 -0.12
N VAL A 47 8.73 1.98 -1.30
CA VAL A 47 9.47 0.72 -1.43
C VAL A 47 10.81 0.80 -0.71
N GLY A 48 11.51 1.93 -0.83
CA GLY A 48 12.73 2.21 -0.07
C GLY A 48 12.49 2.13 1.45
N VAL A 49 11.48 2.82 1.96
CA VAL A 49 11.14 2.79 3.40
C VAL A 49 10.84 1.37 3.87
N LEU A 50 9.99 0.63 3.16
CA LEU A 50 9.58 -0.72 3.56
C LEU A 50 10.70 -1.75 3.41
N GLY A 51 11.59 -1.57 2.44
CA GLY A 51 12.79 -2.39 2.24
C GLY A 51 13.99 -1.98 3.08
N TRP A 52 13.85 -0.94 3.90
CA TRP A 52 14.92 -0.34 4.71
C TRP A 52 16.11 0.15 3.86
N GLN A 53 15.80 0.71 2.68
CA GLN A 53 16.72 1.18 1.66
C GLN A 53 16.52 2.68 1.39
N GLY A 54 17.59 3.47 1.50
CA GLY A 54 17.58 4.90 1.12
C GLY A 54 18.39 5.77 2.06
N GLU A 55 18.92 6.89 1.56
CA GLU A 55 19.87 7.74 2.29
C GLU A 55 19.25 8.38 3.55
N ALA A 56 17.95 8.69 3.53
CA ALA A 56 17.23 9.28 4.66
C ALA A 56 16.73 8.26 5.70
N ILE A 57 16.93 6.95 5.46
CA ILE A 57 16.46 5.86 6.31
C ILE A 57 17.63 5.40 7.19
N HIS A 58 17.63 5.89 8.43
CA HIS A 58 18.63 5.55 9.43
C HIS A 58 18.00 4.71 10.55
N GLY A 59 17.95 3.40 10.36
CA GLY A 59 17.36 2.45 11.30
C GLY A 59 16.07 1.82 10.78
N ALA A 60 15.49 0.92 11.57
CA ALA A 60 14.25 0.25 11.21
C ALA A 60 13.07 1.25 11.31
N PRO A 61 12.17 1.33 10.31
CA PRO A 61 10.97 2.14 10.40
C PRO A 61 10.11 1.72 11.59
N SER A 62 9.48 2.70 12.23
CA SER A 62 8.48 2.43 13.25
C SER A 62 7.29 1.64 12.69
N GLU A 63 6.56 0.97 13.57
CA GLU A 63 5.32 0.26 13.25
C GLU A 63 4.32 1.17 12.52
N PHE A 64 4.26 2.44 12.93
CA PHE A 64 3.42 3.45 12.28
C PHE A 64 3.84 3.67 10.83
N SER A 65 5.14 3.84 10.56
CA SER A 65 5.65 4.05 9.21
C SER A 65 5.48 2.81 8.33
N LEU A 66 5.61 1.60 8.88
CA LEU A 66 5.33 0.36 8.16
C LEU A 66 3.84 0.22 7.82
N GLU A 67 2.93 0.49 8.76
CA GLU A 67 1.48 0.41 8.55
C GLU A 67 1.01 1.39 7.47
N PHE A 68 1.35 2.67 7.60
CA PHE A 68 0.96 3.69 6.62
C PHE A 68 1.72 3.58 5.30
N GLY A 69 2.99 3.17 5.32
CA GLY A 69 3.78 2.94 4.13
C GLY A 69 3.25 1.77 3.30
N SER A 70 2.94 0.63 3.93
CA SER A 70 2.36 -0.52 3.24
C SER A 70 0.97 -0.21 2.66
N ALA A 71 0.12 0.53 3.39
CA ALA A 71 -1.18 0.99 2.88
C ALA A 71 -1.01 1.93 1.67
N LEU A 72 -0.06 2.86 1.75
CA LEU A 72 0.26 3.77 0.64
C LEU A 72 0.74 2.98 -0.58
N LEU A 73 1.65 2.01 -0.41
CA LEU A 73 2.12 1.17 -1.50
C LEU A 73 0.97 0.38 -2.15
N MET A 74 0.10 -0.24 -1.34
CA MET A 74 -1.08 -0.96 -1.83
C MET A 74 -1.94 -0.05 -2.71
N ASN A 75 -2.29 1.15 -2.23
CA ASN A 75 -3.12 2.11 -2.96
C ASN A 75 -2.50 2.51 -4.30
N LEU A 76 -1.20 2.82 -4.32
CA LEU A 76 -0.51 3.21 -5.55
C LEU A 76 -0.37 2.03 -6.52
N ALA A 77 -0.20 0.81 -6.00
CA ALA A 77 -0.13 -0.41 -6.81
C ALA A 77 -1.47 -0.79 -7.45
N LEU A 78 -2.60 -0.16 -7.11
CA LEU A 78 -3.86 -0.37 -7.82
C LEU A 78 -3.85 0.29 -9.20
N ARG A 79 -3.05 1.35 -9.39
CA ARG A 79 -2.94 2.07 -10.66
C ARG A 79 -1.97 1.36 -11.59
N THR A 80 -2.30 1.27 -12.89
CA THR A 80 -1.43 0.68 -13.92
C THR A 80 -0.03 1.30 -13.93
N ALA A 81 0.08 2.63 -13.81
CA ALA A 81 1.37 3.32 -13.70
C ALA A 81 2.15 2.90 -12.43
N GLY A 82 1.46 2.72 -11.30
CA GLY A 82 2.05 2.23 -10.07
C GLY A 82 2.49 0.77 -10.16
N LYS A 83 1.66 -0.12 -10.73
CA LYS A 83 2.01 -1.53 -11.03
C LYS A 83 3.31 -1.60 -11.84
N ARG A 84 3.42 -0.82 -12.92
CA ARG A 84 4.62 -0.75 -13.77
C ARG A 84 5.84 -0.29 -12.98
N LYS A 85 5.74 0.81 -12.23
CA LYS A 85 6.84 1.27 -11.36
C LYS A 85 7.26 0.21 -10.34
N CYS A 86 6.31 -0.47 -9.71
CA CYS A 86 6.61 -1.56 -8.78
C CYS A 86 7.35 -2.73 -9.44
N ALA A 87 7.04 -3.04 -10.70
CA ALA A 87 7.70 -4.12 -11.43
C ALA A 87 9.18 -3.83 -11.74
N ASP A 88 9.55 -2.54 -11.83
CA ASP A 88 10.93 -2.09 -12.02
C ASP A 88 11.74 -2.05 -10.70
N LEU A 89 11.09 -2.28 -9.56
CA LEU A 89 11.65 -2.21 -8.21
C LEU A 89 11.65 -3.59 -7.54
N ASP A 90 12.43 -3.74 -6.47
CA ASP A 90 12.51 -5.00 -5.69
C ASP A 90 11.34 -5.15 -4.68
N VAL A 91 10.10 -4.98 -5.16
CA VAL A 91 8.89 -5.07 -4.30
C VAL A 91 8.68 -6.48 -3.77
N LEU A 92 9.14 -7.50 -4.50
CA LEU A 92 9.00 -8.90 -4.08
C LEU A 92 9.80 -9.20 -2.81
N SER A 93 11.02 -8.67 -2.68
CA SER A 93 11.83 -8.78 -1.46
C SER A 93 11.17 -8.08 -0.27
N VAL A 94 10.61 -6.89 -0.49
CA VAL A 94 9.80 -6.18 0.52
C VAL A 94 8.61 -7.03 0.95
N ALA A 95 7.89 -7.63 -0.01
CA ALA A 95 6.74 -8.47 0.28
C ALA A 95 7.14 -9.71 1.11
N PHE A 96 8.21 -10.42 0.75
CA PHE A 96 8.70 -11.55 1.56
C PHE A 96 9.05 -11.15 2.99
N SER A 97 9.58 -9.94 3.19
CA SER A 97 9.96 -9.45 4.52
C SER A 97 8.74 -9.10 5.40
N LEU A 98 7.59 -8.81 4.79
CA LEU A 98 6.42 -8.26 5.48
C LEU A 98 5.15 -9.12 5.38
N VAL A 99 5.13 -10.17 4.56
CA VAL A 99 3.94 -11.03 4.38
C VAL A 99 3.58 -11.83 5.64
N GLU A 100 4.56 -12.13 6.49
CA GLU A 100 4.37 -12.77 7.80
C GLU A 100 4.42 -11.78 8.97
N HIS A 101 4.25 -10.49 8.71
CA HIS A 101 4.35 -9.46 9.73
C HIS A 101 3.33 -9.70 10.88
N TRP A 102 3.71 -9.38 12.11
CA TRP A 102 2.87 -9.65 13.28
C TRP A 102 1.61 -8.78 13.30
N ASN A 103 1.67 -7.58 12.72
CA ASN A 103 0.53 -6.70 12.53
C ASN A 103 -0.32 -7.14 11.33
N PRO A 104 -1.59 -7.53 11.53
CA PRO A 104 -2.46 -8.03 10.47
C PRO A 104 -2.79 -6.98 9.41
N GLN A 105 -2.74 -5.68 9.73
CA GLN A 105 -2.98 -4.61 8.76
C GLN A 105 -1.85 -4.54 7.74
N ILE A 106 -0.59 -4.56 8.20
CA ILE A 106 0.58 -4.62 7.30
C ILE A 106 0.50 -5.85 6.39
N ARG A 107 0.17 -7.03 6.93
CA ARG A 107 -0.01 -8.24 6.10
C ARG A 107 -1.09 -8.05 5.05
N THR A 108 -2.23 -7.49 5.43
CA THR A 108 -3.35 -7.21 4.51
C THR A 108 -2.92 -6.29 3.39
N HIS A 109 -2.18 -5.21 3.68
CA HIS A 109 -1.67 -4.28 2.68
C HIS A 109 -0.68 -4.95 1.71
N ILE A 110 0.22 -5.78 2.25
CA ILE A 110 1.19 -6.52 1.44
C ILE A 110 0.48 -7.55 0.57
N ASN A 111 -0.52 -8.26 1.10
CA ASN A 111 -1.35 -9.18 0.33
C ASN A 111 -2.09 -8.45 -0.79
N GLY A 112 -2.67 -7.28 -0.53
CA GLY A 112 -3.30 -6.45 -1.55
C GLY A 112 -2.32 -5.97 -2.64
N THR A 113 -1.13 -5.56 -2.23
CA THR A 113 -0.05 -5.18 -3.16
C THR A 113 0.35 -6.35 -4.05
N LEU A 114 0.60 -7.53 -3.46
CA LEU A 114 0.91 -8.76 -4.20
C LEU A 114 -0.22 -9.13 -5.16
N TYR A 115 -1.48 -9.09 -4.71
CA TYR A 115 -2.63 -9.39 -5.55
C TYR A 115 -2.64 -8.51 -6.79
N SER A 116 -2.44 -7.20 -6.63
CA SER A 116 -2.38 -6.28 -7.76
C SER A 116 -1.21 -6.58 -8.71
N LEU A 117 0.01 -6.77 -8.18
CA LEU A 117 1.21 -6.99 -8.99
C LEU A 117 1.24 -8.36 -9.67
N LEU A 118 0.60 -9.37 -9.08
CA LEU A 118 0.42 -10.68 -9.70
C LEU A 118 -0.47 -10.61 -10.94
N ALA A 119 -1.07 -9.47 -11.31
CA ALA A 119 -1.70 -9.27 -12.62
C ALA A 119 -0.67 -9.13 -13.76
N LEU A 120 0.57 -8.74 -13.43
CA LEU A 120 1.63 -8.56 -14.42
C LEU A 120 2.31 -9.91 -14.69
N PRO A 121 2.28 -10.45 -15.93
CA PRO A 121 2.87 -11.75 -16.23
C PRO A 121 4.36 -11.84 -15.87
N SER A 122 5.11 -10.76 -16.09
CA SER A 122 6.53 -10.67 -15.75
C SER A 122 6.79 -10.77 -14.24
N PHE A 123 5.98 -10.07 -13.43
CA PHE A 123 6.05 -10.11 -11.98
C PHE A 123 5.63 -11.47 -11.44
N ARG A 124 4.52 -12.03 -11.93
CA ARG A 124 4.02 -13.36 -11.56
C ARG A 124 5.07 -14.44 -11.82
N ALA A 125 5.69 -14.44 -13.00
CA ALA A 125 6.77 -15.36 -13.33
C ALA A 125 7.97 -15.20 -12.38
N SER A 126 8.32 -13.97 -11.99
CA SER A 126 9.37 -13.69 -11.01
C SER A 126 9.02 -14.24 -9.62
N ALA A 127 7.80 -13.97 -9.14
CA ALA A 127 7.29 -14.44 -7.85
C ALA A 127 7.28 -15.98 -7.75
N ARG A 128 6.89 -16.67 -8.83
CA ARG A 128 6.97 -18.14 -8.90
C ARG A 128 8.41 -18.63 -8.79
N ARG A 129 9.34 -18.05 -9.55
CA ARG A 129 10.77 -18.42 -9.47
C ARG A 129 11.37 -18.18 -8.10
N ALA A 130 10.90 -17.15 -7.39
CA ALA A 130 11.33 -16.83 -6.04
C ALA A 130 10.68 -17.72 -4.95
N GLY A 131 9.75 -18.62 -5.31
CA GLY A 131 9.13 -19.55 -4.38
C GLY A 131 7.96 -18.98 -3.57
N LEU A 132 7.30 -17.92 -4.04
CA LEU A 132 6.16 -17.29 -3.35
C LEU A 132 5.05 -18.30 -3.03
N GLU A 133 4.79 -19.26 -3.92
CA GLU A 133 3.77 -20.30 -3.73
C GLU A 133 3.99 -21.10 -2.43
N GLY A 134 5.23 -21.47 -2.14
CA GLY A 134 5.56 -22.24 -0.93
C GLY A 134 5.28 -21.44 0.34
N VAL A 135 5.61 -20.16 0.34
CA VAL A 135 5.33 -19.23 1.45
C VAL A 135 3.83 -19.07 1.65
N LEU A 136 3.08 -18.82 0.58
CA LEU A 136 1.62 -18.68 0.64
C LEU A 136 0.94 -19.96 1.14
N ARG A 137 1.33 -21.15 0.67
CA ARG A 137 0.77 -22.43 1.16
C ARG A 137 1.05 -22.63 2.66
N ALA A 138 2.24 -22.27 3.13
CA ALA A 138 2.57 -22.33 4.55
C ALA A 138 1.69 -21.36 5.36
N LEU A 139 1.53 -20.12 4.90
CA LEU A 139 0.68 -19.11 5.52
C LEU A 139 -0.79 -19.54 5.58
N TYR A 140 -1.34 -20.07 4.49
CA TYR A 140 -2.72 -20.58 4.46
C TYR A 140 -2.95 -21.63 5.53
N GLY A 141 -2.03 -22.59 5.66
CA GLY A 141 -2.09 -23.62 6.69
C GLY A 141 -2.00 -23.05 8.11
N GLN A 142 -1.19 -22.01 8.33
CA GLN A 142 -1.11 -21.31 9.62
C GLN A 142 -2.42 -20.58 9.94
N SER A 143 -2.97 -19.81 8.99
CA SER A 143 -4.23 -19.07 9.15
C SER A 143 -5.40 -20.01 9.44
N LYS A 144 -5.52 -21.14 8.72
CA LYS A 144 -6.55 -22.16 8.99
C LYS A 144 -6.44 -22.78 10.39
N ARG A 145 -5.21 -23.06 10.85
CA ARG A 145 -5.00 -23.56 12.23
C ARG A 145 -5.33 -22.53 13.29
N ALA A 146 -5.10 -21.25 13.01
CA ALA A 146 -5.44 -20.15 13.91
C ALA A 146 -6.92 -19.76 13.90
N GLY A 147 -7.71 -20.26 12.93
CA GLY A 147 -9.10 -19.84 12.74
C GLY A 147 -9.24 -18.42 12.16
N ASP A 148 -8.19 -17.91 11.52
CA ASP A 148 -8.19 -16.59 10.88
C ASP A 148 -8.69 -16.72 9.44
N ASP A 149 -10.01 -16.70 9.29
CA ASP A 149 -10.68 -16.88 7.99
C ASP A 149 -10.41 -15.72 7.01
N ILE A 150 -10.16 -14.51 7.52
CA ILE A 150 -9.83 -13.35 6.69
C ILE A 150 -8.46 -13.56 6.05
N SER A 151 -7.44 -13.83 6.86
CA SER A 151 -6.08 -14.08 6.35
C SER A 151 -6.06 -15.32 5.45
N ALA A 152 -6.77 -16.39 5.81
CA ALA A 152 -6.84 -17.59 4.98
C ALA A 152 -7.41 -17.31 3.60
N ARG A 153 -8.49 -16.51 3.52
CA ARG A 153 -9.11 -16.12 2.25
C ARG A 153 -8.21 -15.20 1.41
N GLN A 154 -7.53 -14.24 2.05
CA GLN A 154 -6.57 -13.38 1.34
C GLN A 154 -5.44 -14.21 0.69
N VAL A 155 -4.91 -15.18 1.42
CA VAL A 155 -3.85 -16.06 0.91
C VAL A 155 -4.36 -17.00 -0.20
N GLU A 156 -5.60 -17.47 -0.08
CA GLU A 156 -6.27 -18.26 -1.12
C GLU A 156 -6.36 -17.49 -2.44
N TYR A 157 -6.82 -16.22 -2.41
CA TYR A 157 -6.85 -15.37 -3.60
C TYR A 157 -5.46 -15.16 -4.23
N LEU A 158 -4.40 -15.06 -3.43
CA LEU A 158 -3.03 -14.93 -3.94
C LEU A 158 -2.54 -16.22 -4.60
N LEU A 159 -2.90 -17.38 -4.04
CA LEU A 159 -2.56 -18.68 -4.63
C LEU A 159 -3.27 -18.85 -5.99
N ASP A 160 -4.56 -18.52 -6.05
CA ASP A 160 -5.34 -18.59 -7.29
C ASP A 160 -4.75 -17.68 -8.38
N LYS A 161 -4.34 -16.45 -8.01
CA LYS A 161 -3.75 -15.49 -8.95
C LYS A 161 -2.32 -15.80 -9.38
N LEU A 162 -1.63 -16.67 -8.64
CA LEU A 162 -0.30 -17.15 -8.97
C LEU A 162 -0.34 -18.34 -9.94
N ASP A 163 -1.50 -19.00 -10.08
CA ASP A 163 -1.70 -20.16 -10.95
C ASP A 163 -1.90 -19.73 -12.42
N PRO A 164 -1.02 -20.13 -13.36
CA PRO A 164 -1.17 -19.81 -14.77
C PRO A 164 -2.44 -20.40 -15.39
N GLU A 165 -2.91 -21.56 -14.94
CA GLU A 165 -4.08 -22.23 -15.52
C GLU A 165 -5.38 -21.47 -15.21
N ALA A 166 -5.41 -20.69 -14.10
CA ALA A 166 -6.56 -19.90 -13.70
C ALA A 166 -6.72 -18.58 -14.50
N GLU A 167 -5.67 -18.13 -15.19
CA GLU A 167 -5.70 -16.93 -16.04
C GLU A 167 -5.76 -17.25 -17.54
N ASP A 168 -5.22 -18.38 -18.03
CA ASP A 168 -5.37 -18.80 -19.43
C ASP A 168 -6.85 -19.00 -19.84
N GLU A 169 -7.75 -19.27 -18.88
CA GLU A 169 -9.21 -19.29 -19.11
C GLU A 169 -9.84 -17.89 -19.25
N ARG A 170 -9.13 -16.83 -18.82
CA ARG A 170 -9.57 -15.42 -18.87
C ARG A 170 -8.91 -14.63 -20.01
N GLU A 171 -7.73 -15.04 -20.47
CA GLU A 171 -6.94 -14.39 -21.53
C GLU A 171 -7.27 -14.88 -22.97
N ALA A 172 -8.39 -15.57 -23.19
CA ALA A 172 -8.86 -15.92 -24.53
C ALA A 172 -9.45 -14.71 -25.31
N ASP A 173 -8.83 -13.53 -25.23
CA ASP A 173 -9.08 -12.40 -26.13
C ASP A 173 -7.80 -12.09 -26.95
N PRO A 174 -7.76 -12.44 -28.26
CA PRO A 174 -6.54 -12.43 -29.07
C PRO A 174 -6.14 -11.02 -29.57
N GLY A 175 -6.39 -9.96 -28.80
CA GLY A 175 -6.25 -8.56 -29.24
C GLY A 175 -5.16 -7.72 -28.56
N ALA A 176 -4.51 -8.20 -27.49
CA ALA A 176 -3.65 -7.34 -26.66
C ALA A 176 -2.19 -7.21 -27.15
N GLU A 177 -1.99 -6.76 -28.40
CA GLU A 177 -0.75 -6.06 -28.77
C GLU A 177 -1.06 -4.65 -29.28
N SER A 178 -0.50 -3.66 -28.60
CA SER A 178 -0.43 -2.23 -28.94
C SER A 178 -1.74 -1.42 -28.96
N GLY A 179 -1.97 -0.68 -27.89
CA GLY A 179 -2.92 0.42 -27.84
C GLY A 179 -2.69 1.24 -26.58
N GLU A 180 -2.27 2.49 -26.74
CA GLU A 180 -2.36 3.53 -25.72
C GLU A 180 -3.86 3.82 -25.48
N ASP A 181 -4.54 2.99 -24.69
CA ASP A 181 -5.87 3.30 -24.17
C ASP A 181 -5.77 3.37 -22.65
N ASP A 182 -5.79 4.60 -22.13
CA ASP A 182 -5.99 4.98 -20.73
C ASP A 182 -7.47 4.84 -20.32
N GLU A 183 -8.23 3.98 -21.01
CA GLU A 183 -9.62 3.65 -20.74
C GLU A 183 -9.65 2.15 -20.43
N ASP A 184 -10.11 1.81 -19.23
CA ASP A 184 -10.32 0.47 -18.67
C ASP A 184 -9.17 -0.14 -17.84
N ASP A 185 -9.03 0.36 -16.61
CA ASP A 185 -8.73 -0.48 -15.45
C ASP A 185 -9.85 -0.18 -14.42
N ASP A 186 -11.10 -0.45 -14.82
CA ASP A 186 -12.31 -0.43 -13.97
C ASP A 186 -12.42 -1.74 -13.14
N GLU A 187 -11.31 -2.50 -13.06
CA GLU A 187 -11.13 -3.58 -12.11
C GLU A 187 -10.34 -3.08 -10.89
N ASN A 188 -10.83 -2.00 -10.27
CA ASN A 188 -10.41 -1.74 -8.90
C ASN A 188 -10.95 -2.90 -8.06
N PHE A 189 -10.07 -3.80 -7.63
CA PHE A 189 -10.40 -4.99 -6.84
C PHE A 189 -11.27 -4.68 -5.61
N LEU A 190 -11.27 -3.42 -5.15
CA LEU A 190 -12.13 -2.90 -4.08
C LEU A 190 -12.55 -1.47 -4.45
N GLU A 191 -13.81 -1.10 -4.26
CA GLU A 191 -14.25 0.30 -4.35
C GLU A 191 -13.50 1.15 -3.30
N GLU A 192 -13.35 2.47 -3.52
CA GLU A 192 -12.66 3.39 -2.59
C GLU A 192 -13.16 3.22 -1.14
N GLU A 193 -14.45 2.92 -0.98
CA GLU A 193 -15.11 2.66 0.31
C GLU A 193 -14.80 1.29 0.90
N GLU A 194 -14.65 0.25 0.07
CA GLU A 194 -14.28 -1.10 0.51
C GLU A 194 -12.79 -1.18 0.86
N LEU A 195 -11.93 -0.52 0.08
CA LEU A 195 -10.52 -0.30 0.38
C LEU A 195 -10.37 0.51 1.67
N ALA A 196 -11.15 1.58 1.84
CA ALA A 196 -11.18 2.34 3.08
C ALA A 196 -11.70 1.50 4.25
N GLY A 197 -12.67 0.60 4.06
CA GLY A 197 -13.14 -0.32 5.10
C GLY A 197 -12.09 -1.36 5.51
N LEU A 198 -11.33 -1.87 4.54
CA LEU A 198 -10.26 -2.86 4.75
C LEU A 198 -9.04 -2.24 5.45
N LEU A 199 -8.59 -1.06 5.00
CA LEU A 199 -7.48 -0.28 5.58
C LEU A 199 -7.89 0.39 6.91
N LEU A 200 -9.18 0.79 6.98
CA LEU A 200 -9.94 1.33 8.10
C LEU A 200 -10.02 0.41 9.31
N GLY A 201 -10.29 -0.88 9.06
CA GLY A 201 -10.50 -1.94 10.05
C GLY A 201 -10.92 -1.45 11.44
N ASP A 202 -12.17 -1.01 11.64
CA ASP A 202 -12.72 -0.49 12.93
C ASP A 202 -11.79 0.49 13.71
N ARG A 203 -10.84 1.15 13.03
CA ARG A 203 -9.99 2.24 13.58
C ARG A 203 -10.63 3.60 13.39
N SER A 204 -11.67 3.70 12.57
CA SER A 204 -12.82 4.56 12.88
C SER A 204 -13.78 3.77 13.75
N GLY A 205 -13.29 3.20 14.87
CA GLY A 205 -14.20 2.81 15.93
C GLY A 205 -15.05 4.06 16.14
N HIS A 206 -16.36 3.97 15.95
CA HIS A 206 -17.25 5.11 16.13
C HIS A 206 -16.92 5.86 17.44
N SER A 207 -16.40 5.12 18.43
CA SER A 207 -15.74 5.62 19.63
C SER A 207 -14.65 6.69 19.41
N ALA A 208 -13.60 6.47 18.60
CA ALA A 208 -12.50 7.43 18.47
C ALA A 208 -12.92 8.72 17.73
N GLU A 209 -13.79 8.61 16.72
CA GLU A 209 -14.39 9.78 16.08
C GLU A 209 -15.40 10.48 16.99
N GLU A 210 -16.21 9.76 17.77
CA GLU A 210 -17.11 10.33 18.78
C GLU A 210 -16.35 11.03 19.90
N ASP A 211 -15.25 10.45 20.36
CA ASP A 211 -14.37 11.03 21.38
C ASP A 211 -13.69 12.32 20.87
N LEU A 212 -13.43 12.41 19.57
CA LEU A 212 -12.84 13.59 18.92
C LEU A 212 -13.88 14.62 18.44
N ARG A 213 -15.18 14.27 18.33
CA ARG A 213 -16.23 15.23 17.92
C ARG A 213 -16.34 16.44 18.85
N GLY A 214 -15.94 16.30 20.11
CA GLY A 214 -15.87 17.39 21.08
C GLY A 214 -14.46 17.99 21.26
N PHE A 215 -13.45 17.49 20.56
CA PHE A 215 -12.08 17.95 20.73
C PHE A 215 -11.90 19.34 20.10
N LEU A 216 -11.58 20.32 20.95
CA LEU A 216 -11.12 21.63 20.54
C LEU A 216 -9.65 21.78 20.94
N ALA A 217 -8.78 21.94 19.95
CA ALA A 217 -7.39 22.32 20.21
C ALA A 217 -7.37 23.61 21.02
N THR A 218 -6.48 23.69 22.01
CA THR A 218 -6.31 24.94 22.76
C THR A 218 -5.86 26.05 21.80
N PRO A 219 -6.20 27.33 22.06
CA PRO A 219 -5.83 28.43 21.17
C PRO A 219 -4.34 28.46 20.83
N ALA A 220 -3.47 28.12 21.79
CA ALA A 220 -2.03 28.04 21.59
C ALA A 220 -1.61 26.92 20.62
N VAL A 221 -2.24 25.74 20.71
CA VAL A 221 -1.97 24.60 19.82
C VAL A 221 -2.51 24.90 18.41
N ALA A 222 -3.72 25.44 18.31
CA ALA A 222 -4.32 25.82 17.04
C ALA A 222 -3.51 26.92 16.32
N GLU A 223 -3.00 27.90 17.07
CA GLU A 223 -2.15 28.95 16.53
C GLU A 223 -0.78 28.41 16.08
N ALA A 224 -0.16 27.51 16.86
CA ALA A 224 1.09 26.88 16.50
C ALA A 224 0.95 26.03 15.22
N GLN A 225 -0.06 25.15 15.17
CA GLN A 225 -0.38 24.36 13.98
C GLN A 225 -0.73 25.25 12.79
N GLY A 226 -1.47 26.34 13.00
CA GLY A 226 -1.81 27.30 11.96
C GLY A 226 -0.61 28.11 11.45
N ARG A 227 0.42 28.33 12.27
CA ARG A 227 1.69 28.94 11.84
C ARG A 227 2.51 27.95 11.02
N GLU A 228 2.65 26.72 11.49
CA GLU A 228 3.35 25.66 10.77
C GLU A 228 2.67 25.36 9.43
N PHE A 229 1.34 25.28 9.40
CA PHE A 229 0.58 25.04 8.19
C PHE A 229 0.66 26.21 7.20
N ARG A 230 0.65 27.46 7.67
CA ARG A 230 0.85 28.63 6.79
C ARG A 230 2.26 28.71 6.23
N ALA A 231 3.28 28.40 7.04
CA ALA A 231 4.65 28.23 6.55
C ALA A 231 4.77 27.06 5.56
N PHE A 232 3.96 26.02 5.72
CA PHE A 232 3.83 24.93 4.76
C PHE A 232 3.13 25.35 3.46
N LEU A 233 2.26 26.35 3.43
CA LEU A 233 1.61 26.77 2.18
C LEU A 233 2.35 27.90 1.42
N ALA A 234 3.18 28.68 2.12
CA ALA A 234 4.04 29.71 1.52
C ALA A 234 5.27 29.13 0.83
#